data_AF-A0A9E3JPW9-F1
#
_entry.id   AF-A0A9E3JPW9-F1
#
_cell.length_a   1.000
_cell.length_b   1.000
_cell.length_c   1.000
_cell.angle_alpha   90.00
_cell.angle_beta   90.00
_cell.angle_gamma   90.00
#
_symmetry.space_group_name_H-M   'P 1'
#
loop_
_entity.id
_entity.type
_entity.pdbx_description
1 polymer ?
#
loop_
_entity_poly.entity_id
_entity_poly.type
_entity_poly.pdbx_seq_one_letter_code
_entity_poly.pdbx_strand_id
1 'polypeptide(L)'
;MRTLIFILAGLAVAFAALRLSPPARRRMAAGAFSLGWLGAVGWNLRTGLSHGYGLGEELPIQAAIFLIPVGVAWWLALGRGRAR
;
A
#
# COMPACT_ATOMS: atom_id res chain seq x y z
N MET A 1 3.08 7.14 -16.05
CA MET A 1 2.96 5.68 -15.88
C MET A 1 2.02 5.39 -14.71
N ARG A 2 0.89 4.70 -14.94
CA ARG A 2 -0.13 4.39 -13.90
C ARG A 2 0.50 3.82 -12.62
N THR A 3 1.42 2.87 -12.77
CA THR A 3 2.14 2.19 -11.67
C THR A 3 2.84 3.15 -10.71
N LEU A 4 3.61 4.10 -11.22
CA LEU A 4 4.38 5.04 -10.40
C LEU A 4 3.45 5.94 -9.57
N ILE A 5 2.34 6.38 -10.17
CA ILE A 5 1.33 7.20 -9.49
C ILE A 5 0.73 6.42 -8.32
N PHE A 6 0.37 5.15 -8.53
CA PHE A 6 -0.16 4.30 -7.46
C PHE A 6 0.87 4.07 -6.36
N ILE A 7 2.13 3.76 -6.68
CA ILE A 7 3.17 3.58 -5.66
C ILE A 7 3.34 4.84 -4.81
N LEU A 8 3.47 6.01 -5.46
CA LEU A 8 3.65 7.29 -4.76
C LEU A 8 2.42 7.66 -3.92
N ALA A 9 1.22 7.45 -4.45
CA ALA A 9 -0.02 7.66 -3.71
C ALA A 9 -0.10 6.73 -2.49
N GLY A 10 0.26 5.45 -2.65
CA GLY A 10 0.28 4.48 -1.56
C GLY A 10 1.26 4.87 -0.46
N LEU A 11 2.45 5.32 -0.83
CA LEU A 11 3.44 5.81 0.13
C LEU A 11 2.94 7.07 0.87
N ALA A 12 2.34 8.02 0.15
CA ALA A 12 1.77 9.22 0.76
C ALA A 12 0.65 8.90 1.75
N VAL A 13 -0.27 8.01 1.38
CA VAL A 13 -1.37 7.57 2.24
C VAL A 13 -0.84 6.78 3.44
N ALA A 14 0.12 5.86 3.25
CA ALA A 14 0.77 5.13 4.33
C ALA A 14 1.44 6.09 5.33
N PHE A 15 2.20 7.06 4.84
CA PHE A 15 2.87 8.03 5.69
C PHE A 15 1.87 8.89 6.47
N ALA A 16 0.82 9.38 5.81
CA ALA A 16 -0.24 10.16 6.45
C ALA A 16 -0.96 9.34 7.53
N ALA A 17 -1.41 8.12 7.20
CA ALA A 17 -2.11 7.23 8.13
C ALA A 17 -1.30 6.95 9.40
N LEU A 18 0.00 6.71 9.26
CA LEU A 18 0.88 6.36 10.38
C LEU A 18 1.39 7.58 11.16
N ARG A 19 1.53 8.75 10.52
CA ARG A 19 1.93 10.01 11.18
C ARG A 19 0.80 10.56 12.05
N LEU A 20 -0.45 10.43 11.60
CA LEU A 20 -1.64 10.86 12.33
C LEU A 20 -2.05 9.88 13.43
N SER A 21 -1.55 8.64 13.39
CA SER A 21 -1.87 7.62 14.39
C SER A 21 -0.96 7.70 15.62
N PRO A 22 -1.54 7.65 16.84
CA PRO A 22 -0.74 7.56 18.07
C PRO A 22 0.08 6.26 18.09
N PRO A 23 1.26 6.23 18.74
CA PRO A 23 2.18 5.09 18.72
C PRO A 23 1.50 3.75 19.04
N ALA A 24 0.60 3.73 20.03
CA ALA A 24 -0.15 2.54 20.45
C ALA A 24 -1.07 1.96 19.35
N ARG A 25 -1.52 2.79 18.39
CA ARG A 25 -2.45 2.39 17.32
C ARG A 25 -1.78 2.21 15.97
N ARG A 26 -0.46 2.39 15.86
CA ARG A 26 0.26 2.32 14.56
C ARG A 26 0.14 0.97 13.87
N ARG A 27 0.15 -0.14 14.61
CA ARG A 27 -0.05 -1.48 14.03
C ARG A 27 -1.47 -1.63 13.46
N MET A 28 -2.47 -1.14 14.18
CA MET A 28 -3.86 -1.13 13.70
C MET A 28 -4.01 -0.25 12.45
N ALA A 29 -3.37 0.93 12.43
CA ALA A 29 -3.35 1.82 11.27
C ALA A 29 -2.64 1.20 10.05
N ALA A 30 -1.52 0.50 10.26
CA ALA A 30 -0.85 -0.24 9.19
C ALA A 30 -1.72 -1.39 8.65
N GLY A 31 -2.43 -2.11 9.53
CA GLY A 31 -3.41 -3.13 9.13
C GLY A 31 -4.56 -2.55 8.32
N ALA A 32 -5.19 -1.47 8.80
CA ALA A 32 -6.26 -0.78 8.10
C ALA A 32 -5.81 -0.24 6.74
N PHE A 33 -4.61 0.36 6.68
CA PHE A 33 -3.99 0.78 5.42
C PHE A 33 -3.80 -0.41 4.47
N SER A 34 -3.26 -1.54 4.95
CA SER A 34 -3.03 -2.72 4.12
C SER A 34 -4.31 -3.23 3.48
N LEU A 35 -5.40 -3.31 4.25
CA LEU A 35 -6.71 -3.73 3.75
C LEU A 35 -7.31 -2.73 2.76
N GLY A 36 -7.27 -1.43 3.07
CA GLY A 36 -7.75 -0.40 2.16
C GLY A 36 -6.95 -0.34 0.85
N TRP A 37 -5.63 -0.50 0.94
CA TRP A 37 -4.73 -0.48 -0.19
C TRP A 37 -4.87 -1.73 -1.08
N LEU A 38 -5.14 -2.90 -0.48
CA LEU A 38 -5.50 -4.11 -1.22
C LEU A 38 -6.73 -3.88 -2.10
N GLY A 39 -7.75 -3.17 -1.58
CA GLY A 39 -8.92 -2.77 -2.36
C GLY A 39 -8.57 -1.90 -3.56
N ALA A 40 -7.70 -0.89 -3.37
CA ALA A 40 -7.23 -0.02 -4.45
C ALA A 40 -6.45 -0.78 -5.53
N VAL A 41 -5.59 -1.72 -5.11
CA VAL A 41 -4.84 -2.60 -6.04
C VAL A 41 -5.77 -3.53 -6.79
N GLY A 42 -6.77 -4.13 -6.13
CA GLY A 42 -7.79 -4.97 -6.77
C GLY A 42 -8.61 -4.20 -7.81
N TRP A 43 -8.98 -2.95 -7.51
CA TRP A 43 -9.64 -2.07 -8.46
C TRP A 43 -8.77 -1.75 -9.67
N ASN A 44 -7.48 -1.47 -9.45
CA ASN A 44 -6.51 -1.18 -10.49
C ASN A 44 -6.22 -2.40 -11.39
N LEU A 45 -6.18 -3.60 -10.80
CA LEU A 45 -6.08 -4.88 -11.52
C LEU A 45 -7.31 -5.09 -12.40
N ARG A 46 -8.52 -4.95 -11.84
CA ARG A 46 -9.76 -5.07 -12.61
C ARG A 46 -9.78 -4.11 -13.79
N THR A 47 -9.33 -2.87 -13.58
CA THR A 47 -9.22 -1.87 -14.65
C THR A 47 -8.21 -2.31 -15.71
N GLY A 48 -7.06 -2.84 -15.32
CA GLY A 48 -6.04 -3.35 -16.23
C GLY A 48 -6.49 -4.52 -17.09
N LEU A 49 -7.17 -5.50 -16.50
CA LEU A 49 -7.76 -6.63 -17.21
C LEU A 49 -8.80 -6.19 -18.24
N SER A 50 -9.58 -5.15 -17.95
CA SER A 50 -10.53 -4.56 -18.92
C SER A 50 -9.87 -3.90 -20.14
N HIS A 51 -8.56 -3.59 -20.07
CA HIS A 51 -7.80 -3.04 -21.21
C HIS A 51 -7.11 -4.13 -22.05
N GLY A 52 -7.32 -5.41 -21.72
CA GLY A 52 -6.79 -6.55 -22.49
C GLY A 52 -5.43 -7.07 -22.03
N TYR A 53 -4.86 -6.56 -20.93
CA TYR A 53 -3.61 -7.11 -20.37
C TYR A 53 -3.83 -8.48 -19.72
N GLY A 54 -2.84 -9.37 -19.87
CA GLY A 54 -2.87 -10.68 -19.24
C GLY A 54 -2.68 -10.60 -17.73
N LEU A 55 -3.36 -11.50 -17.00
CA LEU A 55 -3.22 -11.61 -15.54
C LEU A 55 -1.75 -11.79 -15.11
N GLY A 56 -0.96 -12.57 -15.86
CA GLY A 56 0.45 -12.81 -15.58
C GLY A 56 1.35 -11.59 -15.79
N GLU A 57 0.96 -10.65 -16.64
CA GLU A 57 1.70 -9.40 -16.88
C GLU A 57 1.34 -8.35 -15.83
N GLU A 58 0.06 -8.28 -15.45
CA GLU A 58 -0.42 -7.34 -14.44
C GLU A 58 -0.03 -7.76 -13.02
N LEU A 59 -0.04 -9.05 -12.68
CA LEU A 59 0.21 -9.56 -11.32
C LEU A 59 1.52 -9.06 -10.69
N PRO A 60 2.69 -9.13 -11.36
CA PRO A 60 3.94 -8.60 -10.81
C PRO A 60 3.89 -7.10 -10.54
N ILE A 61 3.20 -6.35 -11.41
CA ILE A 61 3.02 -4.91 -11.28
C ILE A 61 2.12 -4.60 -10.09
N GLN A 62 0.99 -5.29 -9.95
CA GLN A 62 0.07 -5.14 -8.83
C GLN A 62 0.74 -5.56 -7.50
N ALA A 63 1.57 -6.61 -7.52
CA ALA A 63 2.36 -7.02 -6.37
C ALA A 63 3.32 -5.92 -5.93
N ALA A 64 4.02 -5.24 -6.86
CA ALA A 64 4.87 -4.11 -6.53
C ALA A 64 4.07 -2.92 -5.97
N ILE A 65 2.91 -2.60 -6.57
CA ILE A 65 2.02 -1.53 -6.09
C ILE A 65 1.49 -1.81 -4.68
N PHE A 66 1.32 -3.08 -4.31
CA PHE A 66 0.87 -3.48 -2.98
C PHE A 66 2.03 -3.55 -1.97
N LEU A 67 3.05 -4.34 -2.27
CA LEU A 67 4.11 -4.72 -1.33
C LEU A 67 4.97 -3.52 -0.92
N ILE A 68 5.26 -2.59 -1.83
CA ILE A 68 6.11 -1.44 -1.52
C ILE A 68 5.45 -0.53 -0.48
N PRO A 69 4.23 0.00 -0.70
CA PRO A 69 3.57 0.85 0.30
C PRO A 69 3.27 0.12 1.61
N VAL A 70 2.86 -1.14 1.55
CA VAL A 70 2.54 -1.95 2.74
C VAL A 70 3.81 -2.23 3.55
N GLY A 71 4.90 -2.61 2.89
CA GLY A 71 6.19 -2.82 3.55
C GLY A 71 6.68 -1.56 4.27
N VAL A 72 6.54 -0.39 3.63
CA VAL A 72 6.87 0.90 4.26
C VAL A 72 5.93 1.20 5.45
N ALA A 73 4.62 0.98 5.32
CA ALA A 73 3.68 1.18 6.42
C ALA A 73 4.04 0.33 7.65
N TRP A 74 4.39 -0.93 7.45
CA TRP A 74 4.80 -1.83 8.54
C TRP A 74 6.17 -1.48 9.11
N TRP A 75 7.13 -1.10 8.27
CA TRP A 75 8.42 -0.61 8.73
C TRP A 75 8.27 0.63 9.62
N LEU A 76 7.42 1.58 9.24
CA LEU A 76 7.11 2.76 10.05
C LEU A 76 6.37 2.42 11.36
N ALA A 77 5.46 1.45 11.32
CA ALA A 77 4.71 1.00 12.49
C ALA A 77 5.59 0.29 13.51
N LEU A 78 6.56 -0.51 13.06
CA LEU A 78 7.47 -1.29 13.91
C LEU A 78 8.69 -0.47 14.36
N GLY A 79 9.29 0.32 13.47
CA GLY A 79 10.52 1.07 13.73
C GLY A 79 10.35 2.18 14.76
N ARG A 80 9.19 2.84 14.81
CA ARG A 80 8.92 3.89 15.80
C ARG A 80 8.39 3.39 17.15
N GLY A 81 8.19 2.08 17.32
CA GLY A 81 7.87 1.47 18.61
C GLY A 81 9.11 1.17 19.46
N ARG A 82 10.31 1.15 18.87
CA ARG A 82 11.58 0.84 19.54
C ARG A 82 12.35 2.06 20.07
N ALA A 83 11.89 3.28 19.78
CA ALA A 83 12.58 4.52 20.15
C ALA A 83 11.98 5.19 21.41
N ARG A 84 11.35 4.43 22.30
CA ARG A 84 10.84 4.90 23.59
C ARG A 84 11.28 3.96 24.70
#